data_AF-A0A924HP86-F1
#
_entry.id   AF-A0A924HP86-F1
#
_cell.length_a   1.000
_cell.length_b   1.000
_cell.length_c   1.000
_cell.angle_alpha   90.00
_cell.angle_beta   90.00
_cell.angle_gamma   90.00
#
_symmetry.space_group_name_H-M   'P 1'
#
loop_
_entity.id
_entity.type
_entity.pdbx_description
1 polymer ?
#
loop_
_entity_poly.entity_id
_entity_poly.type
_entity_poly.pdbx_seq_one_letter_code
_entity_poly.pdbx_strand_id
1 'polypeptide(L)' 'MNAPTLASAPSPAPVKVSFKAQMLLAREDAIIKVVNQLLAEKGFEAMTVDEVAANVGIA' A
#
# COMPACT_ATOMS: atom_id res chain seq x y z
N MET A 1 -7.69 -43.04 27.80
CA MET A 1 -6.91 -41.81 27.51
C MET A 1 -7.31 -41.34 26.11
N ASN A 2 -8.34 -40.49 26.00
CA ASN A 2 -8.73 -39.91 24.71
C ASN A 2 -8.33 -38.43 24.72
N ALA A 3 -7.41 -38.07 23.83
CA ALA A 3 -6.94 -36.71 23.66
C ALA A 3 -8.05 -35.81 23.07
N PRO A 4 -8.23 -34.58 23.56
CA PRO A 4 -9.15 -33.63 22.95
C PRO A 4 -8.52 -33.08 21.66
N THR A 5 -9.23 -33.25 20.55
CA THR A 5 -8.90 -32.66 19.26
C THR A 5 -8.94 -31.14 19.37
N LEU A 6 -7.80 -30.47 19.19
CA LEU A 6 -7.69 -29.02 19.12
C LEU A 6 -8.49 -28.53 17.90
N ALA A 7 -9.62 -27.90 18.17
CA ALA A 7 -10.48 -27.28 17.17
C ALA A 7 -9.68 -26.22 16.40
N SER A 8 -9.57 -26.41 15.09
CA SER A 8 -9.03 -25.42 14.16
C SER A 8 -9.90 -24.17 14.21
N ALA A 9 -9.35 -23.07 14.74
CA ALA A 9 -10.01 -21.77 14.71
C ALA A 9 -10.29 -21.36 13.25
N PRO A 10 -11.44 -20.74 12.95
CA PRO A 10 -11.73 -20.25 11.60
C PRO A 10 -10.80 -19.08 11.28
N SER A 11 -10.00 -19.22 10.23
CA SER A 11 -9.21 -18.11 9.68
C SER A 11 -10.16 -17.06 9.13
N PRO A 12 -10.00 -15.76 9.46
CA PRO A 12 -10.90 -14.72 8.97
C PRO A 12 -10.84 -14.68 7.45
N ALA A 13 -12.00 -14.86 6.80
CA ALA A 13 -12.11 -14.76 5.35
C ALA A 13 -11.68 -13.35 4.90
N PRO A 14 -10.94 -13.22 3.78
CA PRO A 14 -10.44 -11.92 3.34
C PRO A 14 -11.61 -11.00 3.05
N VAL A 15 -11.67 -9.88 3.78
CA VAL A 15 -12.69 -8.86 3.60
C VAL A 15 -12.45 -8.26 2.21
N LYS A 16 -13.41 -8.44 1.29
CA LYS A 16 -13.33 -7.82 -0.04
C LYS A 16 -13.43 -6.31 0.13
N VAL A 17 -12.27 -5.65 0.16
CA VAL A 17 -12.15 -4.19 0.06
C VAL A 17 -12.87 -3.74 -1.21
N SER A 18 -13.70 -2.70 -1.10
CA SER A 18 -14.43 -2.19 -2.25
C SER A 18 -13.45 -1.73 -3.34
N PHE A 19 -13.85 -1.80 -4.62
CA PHE A 19 -12.99 -1.36 -5.73
C PHE A 19 -12.50 0.08 -5.55
N LYS A 20 -13.36 0.96 -5.03
CA LYS A 20 -12.99 2.34 -4.68
C LYS A 20 -11.90 2.39 -3.60
N ALA A 21 -11.99 1.56 -2.56
CA ALA A 21 -10.96 1.48 -1.53
C ALA A 21 -9.65 0.91 -2.10
N GLN A 22 -9.71 -0.10 -2.95
CA GLN A 22 -8.52 -0.64 -3.64
C GLN A 22 -7.85 0.39 -4.52
N MET A 23 -8.63 1.21 -5.24
CA MET A 23 -8.09 2.30 -6.07
C MET A 23 -7.40 3.37 -5.22
N LEU A 24 -7.98 3.74 -4.07
CA LEU A 24 -7.35 4.69 -3.14
C LEU A 24 -6.03 4.14 -2.56
N LEU A 25 -6.02 2.86 -2.17
CA LEU A 25 -4.80 2.19 -1.69
C LEU A 25 -3.73 2.13 -2.77
N ALA A 26 -4.07 1.73 -3.99
CA ALA A 26 -3.13 1.69 -5.10
C ALA A 26 -2.54 3.07 -5.42
N ARG A 27 -3.34 4.13 -5.27
CA ARG A 27 -2.88 5.51 -5.43
C ARG A 27 -1.90 5.89 -4.32
N GLU A 28 -2.18 5.54 -3.07
CA GLU A 28 -1.31 5.81 -1.94
C GLU A 28 0.03 5.07 -2.07
N ASP A 29 0.00 3.79 -2.44
CA ASP A 29 1.20 2.98 -2.71
C ASP A 29 2.05 3.58 -3.83
N ALA A 30 1.41 4.09 -4.90
CA ALA A 30 2.12 4.74 -5.99
C ALA A 30 2.83 6.01 -5.53
N ILE A 31 2.20 6.83 -4.66
CA ILE A 31 2.82 8.02 -4.09
C ILE A 31 4.07 7.64 -3.26
N ILE A 32 3.93 6.67 -2.36
CA ILE A 32 5.05 6.24 -1.50
C ILE A 32 6.22 5.73 -2.34
N LYS A 33 5.93 4.94 -3.39
CA LYS A 33 6.96 4.40 -4.28
C LYS A 33 7.70 5.51 -5.02
N VAL A 34 6.98 6.48 -5.60
CA VAL A 34 7.59 7.60 -6.33
C VAL A 34 8.42 8.48 -5.39
N VAL A 35 7.92 8.81 -4.21
CA VAL A 35 8.67 9.58 -3.22
C VAL A 35 9.95 8.86 -2.83
N ASN A 36 9.89 7.57 -2.50
CA ASN A 36 11.08 6.80 -2.17
C ASN A 36 12.10 6.78 -3.31
N GLN A 37 11.64 6.69 -4.56
CA GLN A 37 12.51 6.75 -5.73
C GLN A 37 13.17 8.13 -5.88
N LEU A 38 12.41 9.22 -5.79
CA LEU A 38 12.95 10.57 -5.91
C LEU A 38 13.92 10.91 -4.77
N LEU A 39 13.62 10.46 -3.56
CA LEU A 39 14.54 10.58 -2.42
C LEU A 39 15.85 9.83 -2.67
N ALA A 40 15.80 8.65 -3.28
CA ALA A 40 16.99 7.88 -3.61
C ALA A 40 17.80 8.50 -4.77
N GLU A 41 17.14 9.11 -5.75
CA GLU A 41 17.80 9.66 -6.94
C GLU A 41 18.45 11.03 -6.70
N LYS A 42 17.82 11.92 -5.94
CA LYS A 42 18.30 13.30 -5.75
C LYS A 42 18.25 13.82 -4.31
N GLY A 43 17.68 13.06 -3.39
CA GLY A 43 17.55 13.46 -2.00
C GLY A 43 16.37 14.39 -1.73
N PHE A 44 16.16 14.69 -0.45
CA PHE A 44 15.00 15.44 0.05
C PHE A 44 14.98 16.90 -0.43
N GLU A 45 16.12 17.60 -0.33
CA GLU A 45 16.22 19.04 -0.64
C GLU A 45 15.89 19.38 -2.10
N ALA A 46 16.17 18.45 -3.02
CA ALA A 46 15.93 18.63 -4.45
C ALA A 46 14.57 18.09 -4.92
N MET A 47 13.80 17.42 -4.05
CA MET A 47 12.50 16.86 -4.39
C MET A 47 11.38 17.89 -4.22
N THR A 48 10.52 18.03 -5.24
CA THR A 48 9.34 18.91 -5.18
C THR A 48 8.03 18.12 -5.25
N VAL A 49 6.97 18.67 -4.65
CA VAL A 49 5.65 18.02 -4.61
C VAL A 49 5.02 17.95 -6.00
N ASP A 50 5.21 18.97 -6.84
CA ASP A 50 4.72 18.98 -8.22
C ASP A 50 5.29 17.84 -9.04
N GLU A 51 6.58 17.54 -8.86
CA GLU A 51 7.23 16.44 -9.57
C GLU A 51 6.76 15.07 -9.09
N VAL A 52 6.51 14.91 -7.78
CA VAL A 52 5.86 13.70 -7.25
C VAL A 52 4.47 13.54 -7.89
N ALA A 53 3.67 14.60 -7.98
CA ALA A 53 2.34 14.56 -8.56
C ALA A 53 2.35 14.20 -10.06
N ALA A 54 3.32 14.74 -10.81
CA ALA A 54 3.54 14.43 -12.22
C ALA A 54 3.93 12.96 -12.42
N ASN A 55 4.84 12.43 -11.60
CA ASN A 55 5.33 11.05 -11.71
C ASN A 55 4.32 9.99 -11.27
N VAL A 56 3.41 10.32 -10.34
CA VAL A 56 2.33 9.42 -9.92
C VAL A 56 1.15 9.43 -10.92
N GLY A 57 1.07 10.43 -11.80
CA GLY A 57 -0.04 10.57 -12.77
C GLY A 57 -1.34 11.05 -12.14
N ILE A 58 -1.23 11.91 -11.12
CA ILE A 58 -2.35 12.50 -10.37
C ILE A 58 -2.67 13.93 -10.85
N ALA A 59 -1.77 14.52 -11.65
CA ALA A 59 -1.87 15.90 -12.17
C ALA A 59 -3.07 16.13 -13.10
#